data_AF-A0A1V6EH83-F1
#
_entry.id   AF-A0A1V6EH83-F1
#
_cell.length_a   1.000
_cell.length_b   1.000
_cell.length_c   1.000
_cell.angle_alpha   90.00
_cell.angle_beta   90.00
_cell.angle_gamma   90.00
#
_symmetry.space_group_name_H-M   'P 1'
#
loop_
_entity.id
_entity.type
_entity.pdbx_description
1 polymer ?
#
loop_
_entity_poly.entity_id
_entity_poly.type
_entity_poly.pdbx_seq_one_letter_code
_entity_poly.pdbx_strand_id
1 'polypeptide(L)'
;MKRYIKAVMFVLVLVLVAAFSVSCADTKENLFSINIINGKEIHITKYHGKSNRISVPAEIKGLPVTGVTSNAFWGNTEAVSIVLPDSVEVIGNNAFFSCKSITSFNIPKSLIELGENVFIGCDNLKSVTVTKGNEYFTSADGVLFNKDMTTLIIYPPQKTGKQYTVPAGVTHLGRNAFCNNTFLTEIILPEGLVEIGPTAFKNCSGITKMVIPEGTGSVRASAFWDCVNLESVNFPASVSNIGEQVFYGCAKLTTIYVKEGSFAHQWCEDNSRTAAMEFY
;
A
#
# COMPACT_ATOMS: atom_id res chain seq x y z
N MET A 1 -39.07 34.74 7.09
CA MET A 1 -37.90 35.16 7.89
C MET A 1 -37.18 33.88 8.33
N LYS A 2 -35.98 33.65 7.78
CA LYS A 2 -34.94 32.65 8.17
C LYS A 2 -35.31 31.16 8.06
N ARG A 3 -34.82 30.43 7.04
CA ARG A 3 -33.46 29.85 6.86
C ARG A 3 -33.19 28.65 7.77
N TYR A 4 -32.88 27.50 7.18
CA TYR A 4 -31.91 26.44 7.54
C TYR A 4 -32.33 25.14 6.81
N ILE A 5 -32.04 25.03 5.51
CA ILE A 5 -30.88 24.29 4.98
C ILE A 5 -30.85 22.84 5.49
N LYS A 6 -31.60 21.95 4.85
CA LYS A 6 -31.22 20.55 4.67
C LYS A 6 -30.94 20.35 3.19
N ALA A 7 -29.79 20.86 2.75
CA ALA A 7 -29.14 20.35 1.57
C ALA A 7 -28.74 18.91 1.90
N VAL A 8 -29.54 17.94 1.46
CA VAL A 8 -29.08 16.57 1.34
C VAL A 8 -27.99 16.61 0.27
N MET A 9 -26.77 16.65 0.77
CA MET A 9 -25.53 16.67 0.02
C MET A 9 -25.40 15.32 -0.68
N PHE A 10 -26.05 15.20 -1.83
CA PHE A 10 -25.62 14.26 -2.86
C PHE A 10 -24.21 14.72 -3.26
N VAL A 11 -23.20 14.19 -2.57
CA VAL A 11 -21.83 14.24 -3.06
C VAL A 11 -21.82 13.30 -4.27
N LEU A 12 -22.21 13.86 -5.41
CA LEU A 12 -21.70 13.39 -6.68
C LEU A 12 -20.18 13.51 -6.54
N VAL A 13 -19.52 12.40 -6.17
CA VAL A 13 -18.11 12.21 -6.51
C VAL A 13 -18.10 12.07 -8.02
N LEU A 14 -18.16 13.22 -8.71
CA LEU A 14 -17.62 13.34 -10.04
C LEU A 14 -16.17 12.90 -9.88
N VAL A 15 -15.91 11.64 -10.22
CA VAL A 15 -14.58 11.22 -10.64
C VAL A 15 -14.35 12.04 -11.92
N LEU A 16 -13.85 13.25 -11.73
CA LEU A 16 -12.97 13.88 -12.70
C LEU A 16 -11.84 12.87 -12.87
N VAL A 17 -12.02 11.92 -13.79
CA VAL A 17 -10.93 11.57 -14.69
C VAL A 17 -10.53 12.92 -15.21
N ALA A 18 -9.50 13.48 -14.59
CA ALA A 18 -9.10 14.80 -14.95
C ALA A 18 -8.63 14.67 -16.39
N ALA A 19 -9.48 15.12 -17.31
CA ALA A 19 -9.08 15.64 -18.60
C ALA A 19 -8.25 16.89 -18.33
N PHE A 20 -7.13 16.72 -17.61
CA PHE A 20 -6.03 17.66 -17.65
C PHE A 20 -5.49 17.52 -19.06
N SER A 21 -5.54 18.62 -19.80
CA SER A 21 -4.99 18.73 -21.14
C SER A 21 -3.64 18.01 -21.22
N VAL A 22 -3.58 16.98 -22.08
CA VAL A 22 -2.40 16.17 -22.41
C VAL A 22 -1.21 17.02 -22.88
N SER A 23 -1.41 18.32 -23.10
CA SER A 23 -0.43 19.27 -23.68
C SER A 23 0.84 19.51 -22.86
N CYS A 24 0.93 19.07 -21.60
CA CYS A 24 2.15 19.20 -20.80
C CYS A 24 2.69 17.88 -20.23
N ALA A 25 2.17 16.74 -20.70
CA ALA A 25 2.70 15.44 -20.31
C ALA A 25 3.78 14.98 -21.31
N ASP A 26 4.81 14.29 -20.81
CA ASP A 26 5.71 13.51 -21.67
C ASP A 26 4.91 12.35 -22.27
N THR A 27 4.66 12.43 -23.57
CA THR A 27 3.95 11.42 -24.37
C THR A 27 4.81 10.83 -25.47
N LYS A 28 6.04 11.32 -25.66
CA LYS A 28 6.89 10.91 -26.78
C LYS A 28 7.37 9.48 -26.58
N GLU A 29 7.10 8.62 -27.57
CA GLU A 29 7.47 7.19 -27.52
C GLU A 29 8.97 6.95 -27.26
N ASN A 30 9.83 7.84 -27.78
CA ASN A 30 11.29 7.72 -27.64
C ASN A 30 11.81 7.92 -26.21
N LEU A 31 10.95 8.30 -25.27
CA LEU A 31 11.29 8.40 -23.85
C LEU A 31 11.18 7.05 -23.12
N PHE A 32 10.65 6.02 -23.78
CA PHE A 32 10.42 4.71 -23.19
C PHE A 32 11.27 3.64 -23.89
N SER A 33 12.07 2.90 -23.12
CA SER A 33 12.54 1.59 -23.56
C SER A 33 11.39 0.60 -23.48
N ILE A 34 11.32 -0.26 -24.50
CA ILE A 34 10.24 -1.22 -24.68
C ILE A 34 10.79 -2.62 -24.91
N ASN A 35 9.99 -3.62 -24.56
CA ASN A 35 10.12 -4.99 -25.04
C ASN A 35 8.86 -5.35 -25.83
N ILE A 36 9.01 -5.99 -26.98
CA ILE A 36 7.88 -6.47 -27.79
C ILE A 36 7.67 -7.94 -27.45
N ILE A 37 6.51 -8.27 -26.88
CA ILE A 37 6.18 -9.63 -26.47
C ILE A 37 5.46 -10.33 -27.62
N ASN A 38 6.07 -11.41 -28.13
CA ASN A 38 5.52 -12.26 -29.19
C ASN A 38 5.08 -11.52 -30.47
N GLY A 39 5.59 -10.31 -30.71
CA GLY A 39 5.19 -9.46 -31.83
C GLY A 39 3.79 -8.83 -31.73
N LYS A 40 3.14 -8.89 -30.56
CA LYS A 40 1.72 -8.51 -30.39
C LYS A 40 1.47 -7.37 -29.41
N GLU A 41 2.36 -7.18 -28.45
CA GLU A 41 2.14 -6.22 -27.36
C GLU A 41 3.48 -5.69 -26.85
N ILE A 42 3.40 -4.61 -26.06
CA ILE A 42 4.56 -3.89 -25.55
C ILE A 42 4.57 -3.83 -24.03
N HIS A 43 5.73 -4.18 -23.47
CA HIS A 43 6.04 -3.87 -22.07
C HIS A 43 7.04 -2.72 -22.01
N ILE A 44 6.72 -1.68 -21.23
CA ILE A 44 7.66 -0.60 -20.90
C ILE A 44 8.72 -1.15 -19.94
N THR A 45 9.99 -1.07 -20.34
CA THR A 45 11.11 -1.57 -19.55
C THR A 45 11.87 -0.47 -18.82
N LYS A 46 11.81 0.78 -19.32
CA LYS A 46 12.42 1.93 -18.68
C LYS A 46 11.87 3.25 -19.21
N TYR A 47 11.67 4.23 -18.34
CA TYR A 47 11.46 5.62 -18.73
C TYR A 47 12.75 6.44 -18.57
N HIS A 48 13.06 7.29 -19.54
CA HIS A 48 14.28 8.11 -19.60
C HIS A 48 14.03 9.62 -19.59
N GLY A 49 12.77 10.04 -19.60
CA GLY A 49 12.44 11.47 -19.58
C GLY A 49 12.65 12.09 -18.20
N LYS A 50 12.40 13.40 -18.13
CA LYS A 50 12.57 14.23 -16.92
C LYS A 50 11.32 15.05 -16.60
N SER A 51 10.20 14.74 -17.23
CA SER A 51 8.97 15.49 -17.00
C SER A 51 8.38 15.15 -15.63
N ASN A 52 7.75 16.16 -15.02
CA ASN A 52 6.96 15.98 -13.82
C ASN A 52 5.57 15.38 -14.11
N ARG A 53 5.16 15.27 -15.38
CA ARG A 53 3.91 14.65 -15.81
C ARG A 53 4.19 13.69 -16.95
N ILE A 54 3.88 12.42 -16.74
CA ILE A 54 4.11 11.35 -17.71
C ILE A 54 2.76 10.75 -18.09
N SER A 55 2.54 10.57 -19.38
CA SER A 55 1.42 9.77 -19.88
C SER A 55 2.00 8.70 -20.80
N VAL A 56 1.98 7.46 -20.33
CA VAL A 56 2.45 6.33 -21.12
C VAL A 56 1.48 6.15 -22.31
N PRO A 57 1.97 6.12 -23.56
CA PRO A 57 1.12 5.92 -24.72
C PRO A 57 0.37 4.58 -24.63
N ALA A 58 -0.90 4.55 -25.08
CA ALA A 58 -1.69 3.32 -25.15
C ALA A 58 -1.14 2.36 -26.21
N GLU A 59 -0.50 2.89 -27.24
CA GLU A 59 0.18 2.14 -28.29
C GLU A 59 1.56 2.74 -28.53
N ILE A 60 2.53 1.88 -28.85
CA ILE A 60 3.86 2.29 -29.34
C ILE A 60 4.12 1.46 -30.59
N LYS A 61 4.51 2.10 -31.70
CA LYS A 61 4.69 1.40 -33.00
C LYS A 61 3.47 0.57 -33.45
N GLY A 62 2.25 1.02 -33.11
CA GLY A 62 0.99 0.36 -33.45
C GLY A 62 0.71 -0.94 -32.67
N LEU A 63 1.46 -1.22 -31.60
CA LEU A 63 1.20 -2.33 -30.68
C LEU A 63 0.72 -1.78 -29.33
N PRO A 64 -0.27 -2.42 -28.68
CA PRO A 64 -0.78 -1.99 -27.39
C PRO A 64 0.29 -2.12 -26.29
N VAL A 65 0.32 -1.14 -25.40
CA VAL A 65 1.12 -1.20 -24.18
C VAL A 65 0.33 -1.94 -23.10
N THR A 66 0.77 -3.15 -22.78
CA THR A 66 0.08 -4.06 -21.85
C THR A 66 0.86 -4.30 -20.56
N GLY A 67 2.12 -3.87 -20.48
CA GLY A 67 2.93 -4.08 -19.29
C GLY A 67 3.86 -2.93 -18.94
N VAL A 68 4.14 -2.81 -17.64
CA VAL A 68 5.23 -2.00 -17.09
C VAL A 68 6.11 -2.97 -16.31
N THR A 69 7.31 -3.26 -16.80
CA THR A 69 8.15 -4.30 -16.17
C THR A 69 8.75 -3.82 -14.86
N SER A 70 9.40 -4.74 -14.16
CA SER A 70 10.14 -4.44 -12.95
C SER A 70 11.13 -3.29 -13.15
N ASN A 71 11.16 -2.38 -12.18
CA ASN A 71 12.02 -1.17 -12.15
C ASN A 71 11.82 -0.15 -13.28
N ALA A 72 10.76 -0.22 -14.11
CA ALA A 72 10.63 0.64 -15.29
C ALA A 72 10.65 2.15 -15.00
N PHE A 73 10.14 2.57 -13.83
CA PHE A 73 10.17 3.95 -13.35
C PHE A 73 10.97 4.09 -12.04
N TRP A 74 11.80 3.10 -11.70
CA TRP A 74 12.57 3.10 -10.45
C TRP A 74 13.36 4.40 -10.27
N GLY A 75 13.23 4.99 -9.08
CA GLY A 75 13.95 6.20 -8.68
C GLY A 75 13.50 7.49 -9.39
N ASN A 76 12.34 7.50 -10.06
CA ASN A 76 11.86 8.72 -10.70
C ASN A 76 11.37 9.75 -9.66
N THR A 77 12.25 10.68 -9.30
CA THR A 77 11.96 11.73 -8.32
C THR A 77 11.30 12.98 -8.91
N GLU A 78 11.16 13.06 -10.24
CA GLU A 78 10.60 14.24 -10.92
C GLU A 78 9.08 14.13 -11.12
N ALA A 79 8.61 12.94 -11.47
CA ALA A 79 7.22 12.68 -11.81
C ALA A 79 6.30 12.87 -10.61
N VAL A 80 5.37 13.84 -10.73
CA VAL A 80 4.26 14.06 -9.79
C VAL A 80 3.03 13.26 -10.22
N SER A 81 2.90 13.00 -11.52
CA SER A 81 1.79 12.26 -12.13
C SER A 81 2.32 11.31 -13.19
N ILE A 82 1.93 10.04 -13.08
CA ILE A 82 2.16 9.03 -14.11
C ILE A 82 0.80 8.42 -14.47
N VAL A 83 0.40 8.57 -15.73
CA VAL A 83 -0.83 7.98 -16.26
C VAL A 83 -0.45 6.77 -17.10
N LEU A 84 -0.99 5.61 -16.72
CA LEU A 84 -0.89 4.39 -17.51
C LEU A 84 -2.15 4.21 -18.36
N PRO A 85 -2.04 3.63 -19.57
CA PRO A 85 -3.21 3.33 -20.38
C PRO A 85 -4.01 2.18 -19.77
N ASP A 86 -5.31 2.16 -20.03
CA ASP A 86 -6.23 1.13 -19.49
C ASP A 86 -5.89 -0.29 -19.94
N SER A 87 -5.12 -0.44 -21.02
CA SER A 87 -4.62 -1.72 -21.55
C SER A 87 -3.52 -2.36 -20.72
N VAL A 88 -2.94 -1.68 -19.72
CA VAL A 88 -1.90 -2.28 -18.88
C VAL A 88 -2.51 -3.37 -18.00
N GLU A 89 -2.03 -4.60 -18.17
CA GLU A 89 -2.42 -5.81 -17.46
C GLU A 89 -1.41 -6.19 -16.36
N VAL A 90 -0.14 -5.81 -16.52
CA VAL A 90 0.93 -6.18 -15.57
C VAL A 90 1.78 -4.98 -15.17
N ILE A 91 1.98 -4.79 -13.87
CA ILE A 91 2.98 -3.89 -13.28
C ILE A 91 3.95 -4.73 -12.46
N GLY A 92 5.20 -4.82 -12.89
CA GLY A 92 6.23 -5.67 -12.27
C GLY A 92 6.80 -5.11 -10.96
N ASN A 93 7.63 -5.92 -10.30
CA ASN A 93 8.24 -5.61 -9.02
C ASN A 93 9.03 -4.29 -9.06
N ASN A 94 8.89 -3.46 -8.01
CA ASN A 94 9.59 -2.19 -7.89
C ASN A 94 9.35 -1.20 -9.05
N ALA A 95 8.31 -1.38 -9.88
CA ALA A 95 8.10 -0.55 -11.08
C ALA A 95 8.11 0.96 -10.78
N PHE A 96 7.56 1.40 -9.65
CA PHE A 96 7.56 2.79 -9.19
C PHE A 96 8.33 2.97 -7.87
N PHE A 97 9.26 2.08 -7.56
CA PHE A 97 10.03 2.16 -6.32
C PHE A 97 10.83 3.47 -6.28
N SER A 98 10.84 4.14 -5.14
CA SER A 98 11.47 5.45 -4.92
C SER A 98 11.00 6.56 -5.87
N CYS A 99 9.77 6.45 -6.40
CA CYS A 99 9.11 7.56 -7.08
C CYS A 99 8.63 8.63 -6.09
N LYS A 100 9.55 9.39 -5.52
CA LYS A 100 9.29 10.24 -4.33
C LYS A 100 8.25 11.33 -4.53
N SER A 101 8.01 11.77 -5.76
CA SER A 101 7.15 12.94 -6.05
C SER A 101 5.72 12.58 -6.43
N ILE A 102 5.41 11.31 -6.70
CA ILE A 102 4.04 10.94 -7.08
C ILE A 102 3.08 11.20 -5.91
N THR A 103 1.98 11.87 -6.20
CA THR A 103 1.00 12.24 -5.16
C THR A 103 -0.27 11.40 -5.19
N SER A 104 -0.57 10.82 -6.36
CA SER A 104 -1.66 9.87 -6.55
C SER A 104 -1.28 8.89 -7.65
N PHE A 105 -1.88 7.70 -7.62
CA PHE A 105 -1.73 6.72 -8.68
C PHE A 105 -3.07 6.09 -8.99
N ASN A 106 -3.37 5.90 -10.27
CA ASN A 106 -4.60 5.24 -10.70
C ASN A 106 -4.29 3.87 -11.31
N ILE A 107 -4.79 2.81 -10.68
CA ILE A 107 -4.71 1.44 -11.18
C ILE A 107 -5.53 1.32 -12.49
N PRO A 108 -4.90 0.89 -13.60
CA PRO A 108 -5.56 0.75 -14.90
C PRO A 108 -6.75 -0.21 -14.89
N LYS A 109 -7.68 -0.03 -15.84
CA LYS A 109 -8.86 -0.90 -15.95
C LYS A 109 -8.51 -2.37 -16.10
N SER A 110 -7.57 -2.72 -16.97
CA SER A 110 -7.23 -4.12 -17.25
C SER A 110 -6.16 -4.70 -16.33
N LEU A 111 -5.69 -3.98 -15.29
CA LEU A 111 -4.61 -4.48 -14.46
C LEU A 111 -5.02 -5.78 -13.73
N ILE A 112 -4.24 -6.83 -13.97
CA ILE A 112 -4.38 -8.17 -13.39
C ILE A 112 -3.31 -8.36 -12.30
N GLU A 113 -2.05 -8.04 -12.62
CA GLU A 113 -0.92 -8.29 -11.74
C GLU A 113 -0.27 -6.98 -11.27
N LEU A 114 -0.16 -6.82 -9.95
CA LEU A 114 0.61 -5.77 -9.29
C LEU A 114 1.73 -6.41 -8.48
N GLY A 115 2.96 -6.22 -8.92
CA GLY A 115 4.15 -6.80 -8.31
C GLY A 115 4.43 -6.29 -6.90
N GLU A 116 5.45 -6.85 -6.28
CA GLU A 116 5.89 -6.46 -4.96
C GLU A 116 6.63 -5.11 -4.96
N ASN A 117 6.55 -4.40 -3.84
CA ASN A 117 7.29 -3.16 -3.56
C ASN A 117 7.08 -2.03 -4.59
N VAL A 118 6.00 -2.08 -5.38
CA VAL A 118 5.76 -1.15 -6.48
C VAL A 118 5.80 0.31 -6.02
N PHE A 119 5.29 0.60 -4.82
CA PHE A 119 5.19 1.97 -4.29
C PHE A 119 6.11 2.25 -3.09
N ILE A 120 7.09 1.39 -2.81
CA ILE A 120 8.02 1.65 -1.70
C ILE A 120 8.87 2.89 -1.99
N GLY A 121 8.96 3.82 -1.04
CA GLY A 121 9.66 5.10 -1.22
C GLY A 121 8.88 6.14 -2.04
N CYS A 122 7.60 5.89 -2.35
CA CYS A 122 6.70 6.91 -2.91
C CYS A 122 6.16 7.81 -1.79
N ASP A 123 7.06 8.53 -1.10
CA ASP A 123 6.77 9.15 0.20
C ASP A 123 5.67 10.22 0.14
N ASN A 124 5.40 10.81 -1.03
CA ASN A 124 4.33 11.80 -1.21
C ASN A 124 2.98 11.20 -1.67
N LEU A 125 2.87 9.88 -1.81
CA LEU A 125 1.66 9.22 -2.31
C LEU A 125 0.53 9.35 -1.29
N LYS A 126 -0.51 10.09 -1.65
CA LYS A 126 -1.68 10.41 -0.80
C LYS A 126 -2.86 9.46 -1.02
N SER A 127 -2.97 8.93 -2.24
CA SER A 127 -4.11 8.09 -2.64
C SER A 127 -3.74 7.16 -3.79
N VAL A 128 -4.34 5.98 -3.78
CA VAL A 128 -4.37 5.07 -4.92
C VAL A 128 -5.83 4.83 -5.29
N THR A 129 -6.21 5.15 -6.52
CA THR A 129 -7.55 4.91 -7.07
C THR A 129 -7.53 3.76 -8.06
N VAL A 130 -8.69 3.25 -8.44
CA VAL A 130 -8.83 2.17 -9.41
C VAL A 130 -9.82 2.58 -10.49
N THR A 131 -9.45 2.43 -11.77
CA THR A 131 -10.38 2.67 -12.88
C THR A 131 -11.60 1.77 -12.76
N LYS A 132 -12.80 2.33 -12.94
CA LYS A 132 -14.05 1.59 -12.88
C LYS A 132 -14.05 0.42 -13.87
N GLY A 133 -14.41 -0.76 -13.37
CA GLY A 133 -14.47 -1.98 -14.16
C GLY A 133 -13.21 -2.86 -14.08
N ASN A 134 -12.21 -2.49 -13.27
CA ASN A 134 -11.15 -3.43 -12.92
C ASN A 134 -11.71 -4.63 -12.14
N GLU A 135 -11.32 -5.84 -12.55
CA GLU A 135 -11.83 -7.11 -12.03
C GLU A 135 -11.05 -7.63 -10.80
N TYR A 136 -9.84 -7.12 -10.55
CA TYR A 136 -8.90 -7.67 -9.57
C TYR A 136 -8.61 -6.75 -8.38
N PHE A 137 -8.86 -5.44 -8.53
CA PHE A 137 -8.56 -4.42 -7.54
C PHE A 137 -9.76 -3.52 -7.28
N THR A 138 -9.76 -2.90 -6.10
CA THR A 138 -10.69 -1.84 -5.75
C THR A 138 -10.01 -0.82 -4.83
N SER A 139 -10.57 0.38 -4.74
CA SER A 139 -10.10 1.41 -3.82
C SER A 139 -11.25 1.98 -3.01
N ALA A 140 -10.99 2.18 -1.72
CA ALA A 140 -11.91 2.84 -0.81
C ALA A 140 -11.14 3.95 -0.07
N ASP A 141 -11.62 5.20 -0.19
CA ASP A 141 -10.97 6.37 0.41
C ASP A 141 -9.46 6.50 0.07
N GLY A 142 -9.10 6.13 -1.16
CA GLY A 142 -7.72 6.18 -1.65
C GLY A 142 -6.79 5.09 -1.10
N VAL A 143 -7.32 4.10 -0.38
CA VAL A 143 -6.62 2.90 0.07
C VAL A 143 -6.87 1.77 -0.93
N LEU A 144 -5.83 1.06 -1.34
CA LEU A 144 -5.90 -0.01 -2.33
C LEU A 144 -6.16 -1.36 -1.68
N PHE A 145 -7.08 -2.12 -2.27
CA PHE A 145 -7.43 -3.49 -1.89
C PHE A 145 -7.46 -4.40 -3.11
N ASN A 146 -7.42 -5.72 -2.88
CA ASN A 146 -7.91 -6.67 -3.88
C ASN A 146 -9.42 -6.49 -4.07
N LYS A 147 -9.97 -7.06 -5.16
CA LYS A 147 -11.36 -6.84 -5.56
C LYS A 147 -12.37 -7.10 -4.45
N ASP A 148 -12.19 -8.22 -3.76
CA ASP A 148 -13.10 -8.70 -2.71
C ASP A 148 -12.89 -7.99 -1.36
N MET A 149 -11.94 -7.05 -1.29
CA MET A 149 -11.54 -6.33 -0.08
C MET A 149 -11.09 -7.24 1.07
N THR A 150 -10.64 -8.46 0.78
CA THR A 150 -10.06 -9.38 1.78
C THR A 150 -8.61 -9.05 2.11
N THR A 151 -7.92 -8.31 1.24
CA THR A 151 -6.52 -7.92 1.41
C THR A 151 -6.38 -6.42 1.26
N LEU A 152 -5.91 -5.75 2.31
CA LEU A 152 -5.44 -4.37 2.21
C LEU A 152 -4.03 -4.40 1.61
N ILE A 153 -3.90 -3.86 0.40
CA ILE A 153 -2.66 -3.90 -0.37
C ILE A 153 -1.79 -2.71 0.00
N ILE A 154 -2.34 -1.48 -0.07
CA ILE A 154 -1.61 -0.24 0.24
C ILE A 154 -2.51 0.78 0.94
N TYR A 155 -2.08 1.20 2.10
CA TYR A 155 -2.41 2.46 2.75
C TYR A 155 -1.33 3.49 2.40
N PRO A 156 -1.66 4.58 1.70
CA PRO A 156 -0.64 5.51 1.19
C PRO A 156 0.20 6.17 2.30
N PRO A 157 1.54 6.28 2.14
CA PRO A 157 2.43 6.83 3.16
C PRO A 157 2.13 8.31 3.51
N GLN A 158 1.61 9.09 2.56
CA GLN A 158 1.22 10.49 2.77
C GLN A 158 -0.28 10.66 3.07
N LYS A 159 -1.02 9.59 3.34
CA LYS A 159 -2.40 9.70 3.87
C LYS A 159 -2.32 10.08 5.35
N THR A 160 -2.70 11.32 5.66
CA THR A 160 -2.38 12.01 6.93
C THR A 160 -3.37 11.77 8.07
N GLY A 161 -4.34 10.87 7.89
CA GLY A 161 -5.27 10.48 8.94
C GLY A 161 -4.53 9.99 10.19
N LYS A 162 -5.04 10.34 11.37
CA LYS A 162 -4.47 9.91 12.65
C LYS A 162 -4.96 8.55 13.10
N GLN A 163 -6.15 8.18 12.66
CA GLN A 163 -6.78 6.91 12.97
C GLN A 163 -7.22 6.24 11.67
N TYR A 164 -7.15 4.92 11.65
CA TYR A 164 -7.72 4.12 10.58
C TYR A 164 -8.30 2.83 11.13
N THR A 165 -9.58 2.61 10.84
CA THR A 165 -10.24 1.32 11.05
C THR A 165 -10.15 0.54 9.75
N VAL A 166 -9.40 -0.57 9.78
CA VAL A 166 -9.35 -1.49 8.65
C VAL A 166 -10.76 -2.08 8.46
N PRO A 167 -11.32 -2.08 7.23
CA PRO A 167 -12.67 -2.57 7.00
C PRO A 167 -12.88 -4.02 7.47
N ALA A 168 -14.07 -4.31 7.99
CA ALA A 168 -14.49 -5.67 8.27
C ALA A 168 -14.43 -6.55 7.01
N GLY A 169 -14.01 -7.80 7.15
CA GLY A 169 -13.79 -8.73 6.04
C GLY A 169 -12.38 -8.72 5.47
N VAL A 170 -11.54 -7.73 5.80
CA VAL A 170 -10.10 -7.80 5.52
C VAL A 170 -9.50 -8.89 6.40
N THR A 171 -8.95 -9.92 5.77
CA THR A 171 -8.28 -11.05 6.42
C THR A 171 -6.76 -10.95 6.33
N HIS A 172 -6.23 -10.15 5.41
CA HIS A 172 -4.79 -10.03 5.18
C HIS A 172 -4.35 -8.56 5.05
N LEU A 173 -3.25 -8.21 5.72
CA LEU A 173 -2.48 -7.03 5.38
C LEU A 173 -1.33 -7.44 4.47
N GLY A 174 -1.30 -6.89 3.25
CA GLY A 174 -0.28 -7.21 2.27
C GLY A 174 1.13 -6.77 2.68
N ARG A 175 2.12 -7.22 1.89
CA ARG A 175 3.51 -6.76 2.05
C ARG A 175 3.55 -5.23 1.98
N ASN A 176 4.17 -4.61 2.96
CA ASN A 176 4.28 -3.15 3.08
C ASN A 176 2.95 -2.38 3.19
N ALA A 177 1.85 -3.01 3.59
CA ALA A 177 0.51 -2.41 3.56
C ALA A 177 0.42 -0.98 4.12
N PHE A 178 1.10 -0.67 5.22
CA PHE A 178 1.15 0.65 5.86
C PHE A 178 2.56 1.27 5.87
N CYS A 179 3.51 0.67 5.12
CA CYS A 179 4.92 1.03 5.17
C CYS A 179 5.14 2.54 4.96
N ASN A 180 6.02 3.12 5.78
CA ASN A 180 6.37 4.55 5.82
C ASN A 180 5.22 5.50 6.19
N ASN A 181 4.03 5.03 6.61
CA ASN A 181 3.03 5.95 7.14
C ASN A 181 3.39 6.41 8.55
N THR A 182 3.85 7.66 8.67
CA THR A 182 4.25 8.26 9.96
C THR A 182 3.15 9.07 10.63
N PHE A 183 1.95 9.12 10.03
CA PHE A 183 0.84 9.95 10.49
C PHE A 183 -0.13 9.21 11.40
N LEU A 184 -0.40 7.93 11.10
CA LEU A 184 -1.28 7.09 11.89
C LEU A 184 -0.72 6.87 13.28
N THR A 185 -1.51 7.20 14.28
CA THR A 185 -1.22 6.96 15.70
C THR A 185 -2.02 5.80 16.26
N GLU A 186 -3.15 5.48 15.62
CA GLU A 186 -4.06 4.41 16.02
C GLU A 186 -4.54 3.66 14.78
N ILE A 187 -4.49 2.33 14.83
CA ILE A 187 -4.97 1.46 13.77
C ILE A 187 -5.82 0.39 14.45
N ILE A 188 -7.09 0.34 14.05
CA ILE A 188 -8.03 -0.67 14.52
C ILE A 188 -8.06 -1.77 13.48
N LEU A 189 -7.46 -2.91 13.83
CA LEU A 189 -7.46 -4.12 13.00
C LEU A 189 -8.82 -4.84 13.13
N PRO A 190 -9.31 -5.50 12.05
CA PRO A 190 -10.63 -6.09 12.04
C PRO A 190 -10.62 -7.45 12.75
N GLU A 191 -11.76 -7.83 13.32
CA GLU A 191 -11.99 -9.23 13.70
C GLU A 191 -11.90 -10.12 12.46
N GLY A 192 -11.32 -11.32 12.62
CA GLY A 192 -11.10 -12.24 11.50
C GLY A 192 -9.86 -11.94 10.66
N LEU A 193 -9.01 -10.99 11.08
CA LEU A 193 -7.66 -10.86 10.51
C LEU A 193 -6.90 -12.18 10.71
N VAL A 194 -6.29 -12.68 9.64
CA VAL A 194 -5.54 -13.94 9.61
C VAL A 194 -4.04 -13.67 9.62
N GLU A 195 -3.58 -12.70 8.82
CA GLU A 195 -2.16 -12.44 8.62
C GLU A 195 -1.81 -10.94 8.52
N ILE A 196 -0.72 -10.58 9.19
CA ILE A 196 0.02 -9.34 8.98
C ILE A 196 1.26 -9.66 8.15
N GLY A 197 1.27 -9.19 6.89
CA GLY A 197 2.30 -9.50 5.91
C GLY A 197 3.67 -8.90 6.22
N PRO A 198 4.72 -9.33 5.47
CA PRO A 198 6.08 -8.84 5.69
C PRO A 198 6.15 -7.33 5.57
N THR A 199 6.89 -6.70 6.49
CA THR A 199 7.10 -5.24 6.51
C THR A 199 5.82 -4.40 6.50
N ALA A 200 4.66 -4.97 6.86
CA ALA A 200 3.36 -4.29 6.76
C ALA A 200 3.34 -2.92 7.43
N PHE A 201 3.94 -2.77 8.61
CA PHE A 201 4.03 -1.50 9.36
C PHE A 201 5.45 -0.95 9.40
N LYS A 202 6.35 -1.36 8.50
CA LYS A 202 7.73 -0.86 8.51
C LYS A 202 7.76 0.68 8.50
N ASN A 203 8.60 1.29 9.35
CA ASN A 203 8.74 2.74 9.52
C ASN A 203 7.44 3.48 9.91
N CYS A 204 6.43 2.79 10.46
CA CYS A 204 5.27 3.45 11.03
C CYS A 204 5.66 4.10 12.37
N SER A 205 6.23 5.31 12.31
CA SER A 205 6.70 5.99 13.51
C SER A 205 5.61 6.74 14.28
N GLY A 206 4.37 6.79 13.78
CA GLY A 206 3.26 7.40 14.48
C GLY A 206 2.60 6.49 15.52
N ILE A 207 2.64 5.17 15.31
CA ILE A 207 1.97 4.19 16.18
C ILE A 207 2.72 4.03 17.50
N THR A 208 1.97 4.04 18.61
CA THR A 208 2.51 3.85 19.97
C THR A 208 2.05 2.55 20.61
N LYS A 209 0.90 2.04 20.19
CA LYS A 209 0.34 0.77 20.66
C LYS A 209 -0.19 0.00 19.47
N MET A 210 -0.09 -1.33 19.54
CA MET A 210 -0.70 -2.21 18.55
C MET A 210 -1.46 -3.32 19.27
N VAL A 211 -2.73 -3.52 18.90
CA VAL A 211 -3.55 -4.63 19.38
C VAL A 211 -3.78 -5.56 18.22
N ILE A 212 -3.24 -6.78 18.31
CA ILE A 212 -3.44 -7.82 17.31
C ILE A 212 -4.76 -8.55 17.65
N PRO A 213 -5.73 -8.65 16.74
CA PRO A 213 -7.04 -9.22 17.06
C PRO A 213 -6.99 -10.75 17.13
N GLU A 214 -7.80 -11.33 18.00
CA GLU A 214 -7.97 -12.79 18.12
C GLU A 214 -8.34 -13.40 16.76
N GLY A 215 -7.78 -14.58 16.48
CA GLY A 215 -7.87 -15.24 15.17
C GLY A 215 -6.69 -14.92 14.24
N THR A 216 -5.89 -13.90 14.54
CA THR A 216 -4.64 -13.64 13.80
C THR A 216 -3.66 -14.77 14.07
N GLY A 217 -3.26 -15.49 13.02
CA GLY A 217 -2.35 -16.63 13.13
C GLY A 217 -0.88 -16.25 12.88
N SER A 218 -0.63 -15.26 12.01
CA SER A 218 0.73 -14.92 11.58
C SER A 218 1.02 -13.42 11.61
N VAL A 219 2.16 -13.07 12.21
CA VAL A 219 2.81 -11.76 12.09
C VAL A 219 4.16 -11.96 11.43
N ARG A 220 4.24 -11.64 10.13
CA ARG A 220 5.37 -12.01 9.26
C ARG A 220 6.62 -11.16 9.52
N ALA A 221 7.72 -11.59 8.91
CA ALA A 221 9.05 -11.00 9.11
C ALA A 221 9.04 -9.47 8.95
N SER A 222 9.73 -8.81 9.89
CA SER A 222 9.93 -7.36 9.88
C SER A 222 8.63 -6.53 9.90
N ALA A 223 7.50 -7.11 10.30
CA ALA A 223 6.19 -6.44 10.24
C ALA A 223 6.16 -5.06 10.91
N PHE A 224 6.86 -4.88 12.03
CA PHE A 224 6.95 -3.60 12.77
C PHE A 224 8.37 -3.01 12.76
N TRP A 225 9.18 -3.34 11.76
CA TRP A 225 10.55 -2.83 11.64
C TRP A 225 10.59 -1.29 11.72
N ASP A 226 11.46 -0.72 12.55
CA ASP A 226 11.64 0.73 12.78
C ASP A 226 10.33 1.46 13.14
N CYS A 227 9.39 0.80 13.81
CA CYS A 227 8.30 1.49 14.52
C CYS A 227 8.85 2.13 15.80
N VAL A 228 9.66 3.18 15.64
CA VAL A 228 10.49 3.75 16.72
C VAL A 228 9.72 4.26 17.93
N ASN A 229 8.43 4.58 17.77
CA ASN A 229 7.56 5.04 18.85
C ASN A 229 6.62 3.97 19.39
N LEU A 230 6.66 2.74 18.89
CA LEU A 230 5.84 1.64 19.39
C LEU A 230 6.30 1.27 20.81
N GLU A 231 5.43 1.47 21.79
CA GLU A 231 5.70 1.25 23.22
C GLU A 231 5.20 -0.11 23.70
N SER A 232 4.09 -0.58 23.13
CA SER A 232 3.50 -1.87 23.49
C SER A 232 2.78 -2.56 22.35
N VAL A 233 2.79 -3.89 22.39
CA VAL A 233 2.02 -4.75 21.49
C VAL A 233 1.27 -5.78 22.30
N ASN A 234 0.01 -6.02 21.94
CA ASN A 234 -0.80 -7.10 22.49
C ASN A 234 -0.93 -8.21 21.44
N PHE A 235 -0.43 -9.40 21.78
CA PHE A 235 -0.61 -10.61 20.97
C PHE A 235 -1.70 -11.52 21.57
N PRO A 236 -2.68 -11.92 20.76
CA PRO A 236 -3.70 -12.88 21.17
C PRO A 236 -3.13 -14.30 21.22
N ALA A 237 -3.89 -15.21 21.84
CA ALA A 237 -3.49 -16.61 21.98
C ALA A 237 -3.40 -17.34 20.63
N SER A 238 -4.13 -16.87 19.61
CA SER A 238 -4.15 -17.45 18.27
C SER A 238 -2.85 -17.31 17.48
N VAL A 239 -1.96 -16.38 17.85
CA VAL A 239 -0.72 -16.16 17.08
C VAL A 239 0.18 -17.37 17.24
N SER A 240 0.44 -18.06 16.12
CA SER A 240 1.29 -19.26 16.07
C SER A 240 2.54 -19.08 15.19
N ASN A 241 2.74 -17.88 14.64
CA ASN A 241 3.91 -17.53 13.84
C ASN A 241 4.27 -16.05 14.02
N ILE A 242 5.46 -15.79 14.56
CA ILE A 242 6.06 -14.46 14.66
C ILE A 242 7.38 -14.52 13.89
N GLY A 243 7.46 -13.75 12.81
CA GLY A 243 8.61 -13.76 11.90
C GLY A 243 9.88 -13.15 12.49
N GLU A 244 10.97 -13.30 11.75
CA GLU A 244 12.25 -12.71 12.11
C GLU A 244 12.17 -11.18 12.15
N GLN A 245 12.92 -10.56 13.06
CA GLN A 245 13.11 -9.10 13.14
C GLN A 245 11.81 -8.28 13.21
N VAL A 246 10.70 -8.87 13.66
CA VAL A 246 9.38 -8.22 13.73
C VAL A 246 9.44 -6.85 14.43
N PHE A 247 10.22 -6.73 15.51
CA PHE A 247 10.41 -5.48 16.26
C PHE A 247 11.84 -4.94 16.18
N TYR A 248 12.58 -5.21 15.10
CA TYR A 248 13.88 -4.59 14.90
C TYR A 248 13.73 -3.07 14.83
N GLY A 249 14.57 -2.32 15.55
CA GLY A 249 14.53 -0.85 15.57
C GLY A 249 13.34 -0.22 16.32
N CYS A 250 12.50 -1.02 16.99
CA CYS A 250 11.44 -0.52 17.89
C CYS A 250 12.04 -0.02 19.21
N ALA A 251 12.70 1.14 19.20
CA ALA A 251 13.50 1.64 20.31
C ALA A 251 12.71 1.89 21.61
N LYS A 252 11.40 2.16 21.52
CA LYS A 252 10.53 2.38 22.69
C LYS A 252 9.72 1.16 23.13
N LEU A 253 9.83 0.02 22.45
CA LEU A 253 9.03 -1.15 22.79
C LEU A 253 9.54 -1.77 24.08
N THR A 254 8.80 -1.58 25.16
CA THR A 254 9.17 -2.09 26.50
C THR A 254 8.31 -3.26 26.93
N THR A 255 7.09 -3.39 26.41
CA THR A 255 6.12 -4.39 26.89
C THR A 255 5.43 -5.09 25.75
N ILE A 256 5.45 -6.43 25.77
CA ILE A 256 4.61 -7.26 24.91
C ILE A 256 3.60 -7.97 25.80
N TYR A 257 2.31 -7.71 25.60
CA TYR A 257 1.24 -8.40 26.31
C TYR A 257 0.93 -9.72 25.60
N VAL A 258 0.90 -10.80 26.37
CA VAL A 258 0.68 -12.16 25.88
C VAL A 258 -0.18 -12.94 26.87
N LYS A 259 -0.81 -14.01 26.39
CA LYS A 259 -1.41 -15.03 27.25
C LYS A 259 -0.36 -16.03 27.72
N GLU A 260 -0.36 -16.37 29.01
CA GLU A 260 0.51 -17.39 29.58
C GLU A 260 0.40 -18.73 28.82
N GLY A 261 1.54 -19.35 28.52
CA GLY A 261 1.64 -20.61 27.78
C GLY A 261 1.31 -20.54 26.28
N SER A 262 1.01 -19.35 25.74
CA SER A 262 0.84 -19.17 24.29
C SER A 262 2.15 -19.28 23.51
N PHE A 263 2.06 -19.45 22.19
CA PHE A 263 3.24 -19.39 21.32
C PHE A 263 3.94 -18.02 21.42
N ALA A 264 3.18 -16.91 21.47
CA ALA A 264 3.75 -15.58 21.63
C ALA A 264 4.49 -15.42 22.97
N HIS A 265 3.99 -16.06 24.04
CA HIS A 265 4.69 -16.11 25.32
C HIS A 265 6.05 -16.81 25.21
N GLN A 266 6.10 -18.02 24.63
CA GLN A 266 7.36 -18.74 24.41
C GLN A 266 8.31 -17.93 23.52
N TRP A 267 7.79 -17.31 22.46
CA TRP A 267 8.59 -16.49 21.56
C TRP A 267 9.24 -15.31 22.28
N CYS A 268 8.54 -14.68 23.24
CA CYS A 268 9.12 -13.62 24.06
C CYS A 268 10.30 -14.12 24.91
N GLU A 269 10.17 -15.30 25.54
CA GLU A 269 11.26 -15.92 26.31
C GLU A 269 12.48 -16.21 25.42
N ASP A 270 12.26 -16.86 24.28
CA ASP A 270 13.32 -17.25 23.34
C ASP A 270 14.09 -16.05 22.77
N ASN A 271 13.43 -14.90 22.65
CA ASN A 271 13.99 -13.67 22.09
C ASN A 271 14.37 -12.62 23.15
N SER A 272 14.40 -13.00 24.44
CA SER A 272 14.73 -12.10 25.56
C SER A 272 13.89 -10.80 25.56
N ARG A 273 12.60 -10.91 25.24
CA ARG A 273 11.65 -9.79 25.26
C ARG A 273 10.86 -9.78 26.56
N THR A 274 10.60 -8.60 27.10
CA THR A 274 9.74 -8.43 28.28
C THR A 274 8.29 -8.74 27.93
N ALA A 275 7.78 -9.85 28.48
CA ALA A 275 6.38 -10.24 28.42
C ALA A 275 5.63 -9.75 29.67
N ALA A 276 4.44 -9.19 29.48
CA ALA A 276 3.48 -8.94 30.54
C ALA A 276 2.23 -9.82 30.31
N MET A 277 1.72 -10.42 31.37
CA MET A 277 0.54 -11.27 31.26
C MET A 277 -0.71 -10.42 31.12
N GLU A 278 -1.57 -10.78 30.17
CA GLU A 278 -2.95 -10.28 30.18
C GLU A 278 -3.69 -10.87 31.37
N PHE A 279 -4.18 -10.00 32.26
CA PHE A 279 -5.15 -10.39 33.28
C PHE A 279 -6.55 -10.21 32.67
N TYR A 280 -7.22 -11.33 32.38
CA TYR A 280 -8.65 -11.34 32.01
C TYR A 280 -9.54 -11.18 33.24
#